data_AF-A0A2E6W1B2-F1
#
_entry.id   AF-A0A2E6W1B2-F1
#
_cell.length_a   1.000
_cell.length_b   1.000
_cell.length_c   1.000
_cell.angle_alpha   90.00
_cell.angle_beta   90.00
_cell.angle_gamma   90.00
#
_symmetry.space_group_name_H-M   'P 1'
#
loop_
_entity.id
_entity.type
_entity.pdbx_description
1 polymer ?
#
loop_
_entity_poly.entity_id
_entity_poly.type
_entity_poly.pdbx_seq_one_letter_code
_entity_poly.pdbx_strand_id
1 'polypeptide(L)' 'MVLPPACSIPCGRDHKNMPFGIQISAARGSDRFILSAAKALEKVFSGDEKTVRAIPEISKLQENSNEHA' A
#
# COMPACT_ATOMS: atom_id res chain seq x y z
N MET A 1 21.68 -15.62 9.02
CA MET A 1 21.39 -14.76 7.84
C MET A 1 20.22 -13.85 8.20
N VAL A 2 20.24 -12.53 7.91
CA VAL A 2 19.07 -11.64 8.14
C VAL A 2 18.41 -11.28 6.81
N LEU A 3 17.11 -11.01 6.79
CA LEU A 3 16.47 -10.55 5.57
C LEU A 3 16.73 -9.04 5.37
N PRO A 4 16.88 -8.56 4.13
CA PRO A 4 16.91 -7.12 3.88
C PRO A 4 15.58 -6.49 4.35
N PRO A 5 15.59 -5.25 4.86
CA PRO A 5 14.35 -4.58 5.20
C PRO A 5 13.52 -4.35 3.92
N ALA A 6 12.21 -4.46 4.07
CA ALA A 6 11.24 -4.23 3.01
C ALA A 6 10.05 -3.45 3.56
N CYS A 7 9.46 -2.57 2.75
CA CYS A 7 8.29 -1.79 3.11
C CYS A 7 7.29 -1.85 1.96
N SER A 8 6.05 -2.24 2.28
CA SER A 8 4.94 -2.28 1.33
C SER A 8 4.07 -1.05 1.53
N ILE A 9 3.85 -0.30 0.45
CA ILE A 9 3.05 0.92 0.44
C ILE A 9 1.93 0.83 -0.60
N PRO A 10 0.77 1.47 -0.38
CA PRO A 10 -0.33 1.48 -1.35
C PRO A 10 0.07 2.23 -2.63
N CYS A 11 -0.46 1.80 -3.77
CA CYS A 11 -0.19 2.41 -5.09
C CYS A 11 -1.46 2.48 -5.96
N GLY A 12 -2.62 2.73 -5.35
CA GLY A 12 -3.88 2.85 -6.08
C GLY A 12 -4.59 1.53 -6.35
N ARG A 13 -5.28 1.48 -7.50
CA ARG A 13 -6.10 0.34 -7.93
C ARG A 13 -5.60 -0.24 -9.24
N ASP A 14 -5.71 -1.54 -9.39
CA ASP A 14 -5.38 -2.24 -10.63
C ASP A 14 -6.50 -2.10 -11.68
N HIS A 15 -6.33 -2.76 -12.82
CA HIS A 15 -7.31 -2.82 -13.91
C HIS A 15 -8.65 -3.47 -13.53
N LYS A 16 -8.72 -4.19 -12.41
CA LYS A 16 -9.95 -4.79 -11.85
C LYS A 16 -10.53 -3.95 -10.71
N ASN A 17 -10.07 -2.72 -10.54
CA ASN A 17 -10.42 -1.84 -9.42
C ASN A 17 -10.03 -2.39 -8.03
N MET A 18 -9.10 -3.35 -7.96
CA MET A 18 -8.63 -3.91 -6.69
C MET A 18 -7.47 -3.07 -6.13
N PRO A 19 -7.46 -2.77 -4.81
CA PRO A 19 -6.33 -2.13 -4.18
C PRO A 19 -5.04 -2.93 -4.41
N PHE A 20 -3.96 -2.27 -4.83
CA PHE A 20 -2.64 -2.87 -4.91
C PHE A 20 -1.57 -1.98 -4.27
N GLY A 21 -0.41 -2.58 -4.02
CA GLY A 21 0.73 -1.89 -3.45
C GLY A 21 2.02 -2.30 -4.13
N ILE A 22 3.06 -1.53 -3.88
CA ILE A 22 4.42 -1.85 -4.28
C ILE A 22 5.27 -2.14 -3.05
N GLN A 23 6.22 -3.05 -3.20
CA GLN A 23 7.22 -3.33 -2.17
C GLN A 23 8.57 -2.76 -2.59
N ILE A 24 9.15 -1.96 -1.73
CA ILE A 24 10.54 -1.52 -1.86
C ILE A 24 11.40 -2.29 -0.87
N SER A 25 12.68 -2.48 -1.20
CA SER A 25 13.68 -3.12 -0.33
C SER A 25 14.97 -2.32 -0.35
N ALA A 26 15.78 -2.45 0.70
CA ALA A 26 17.05 -1.74 0.85
C ALA A 26 18.14 -2.66 1.40
N ALA A 27 19.37 -2.15 1.45
CA ALA A 27 20.49 -2.85 2.08
C ALA A 27 20.19 -3.14 3.56
N ARG A 28 20.85 -4.17 4.10
CA ARG A 28 20.69 -4.59 5.50
C ARG A 28 20.99 -3.43 6.45
N GLY A 29 20.20 -3.28 7.52
CA GLY A 29 20.37 -2.20 8.50
C GLY A 29 19.96 -0.81 7.99
N SER A 30 19.30 -0.72 6.83
CA SER A 30 18.87 0.55 6.23
C SER A 30 17.41 0.90 6.53
N ASP A 31 16.87 0.48 7.67
CA ASP A 31 15.47 0.65 8.09
C ASP A 31 15.03 2.13 8.05
N ARG A 32 15.87 3.04 8.55
CA ARG A 32 15.58 4.48 8.51
C ARG A 32 15.50 4.99 7.07
N PHE A 33 16.39 4.52 6.20
CA PHE A 33 16.42 4.94 4.80
C PHE A 33 15.18 4.45 4.06
N ILE A 34 14.84 3.17 4.17
CA ILE A 34 13.69 2.60 3.46
C ILE A 34 12.37 3.20 3.93
N LEU A 35 12.20 3.45 5.22
CA LEU A 35 11.00 4.14 5.75
C LEU A 35 10.91 5.58 5.26
N SER A 36 12.04 6.28 5.14
CA SER A 36 12.07 7.64 4.58
C SER A 36 11.71 7.65 3.09
N ALA A 37 12.23 6.69 2.33
CA ALA A 37 11.90 6.50 0.92
C ALA A 37 10.42 6.13 0.72
N ALA A 38 9.89 5.19 1.52
CA ALA A 38 8.48 4.82 1.52
C ALA A 38 7.59 6.04 1.76
N LYS A 39 7.91 6.85 2.78
CA LYS A 39 7.14 8.06 3.08
C LYS A 39 7.20 9.10 1.97
N ALA A 40 8.33 9.26 1.30
CA ALA A 40 8.47 10.16 0.17
C ALA A 40 7.63 9.69 -1.03
N LEU A 41 7.65 8.38 -1.32
CA LEU A 41 6.82 7.78 -2.37
C LEU A 41 5.32 7.92 -2.07
N GLU A 42 4.87 7.66 -0.84
CA GLU A 42 3.47 7.87 -0.45
C GLU A 42 3.01 9.32 -0.65
N LYS A 43 3.89 10.31 -0.41
CA LYS A 43 3.57 11.72 -0.68
C LYS A 43 3.37 11.98 -2.16
N VAL A 44 4.22 11.40 -3.02
CA VAL A 44 4.07 11.51 -4.48
C VAL A 44 2.78 10.83 -4.93
N PHE A 45 2.50 9.63 -4.44
CA PHE A 45 1.32 8.86 -4.82
C PHE A 45 0.01 9.52 -4.39
N SER A 46 0.04 10.26 -3.28
CA SER A 46 -1.12 11.03 -2.80
C SER A 46 -1.49 12.20 -3.73
N GLY A 47 -0.60 12.59 -4.66
CA GLY A 47 -0.84 13.67 -5.61
C GLY A 47 -1.48 13.24 -6.94
N ASP A 48 -1.65 11.94 -7.19
CA ASP A 48 -2.25 11.41 -8.44
C ASP A 48 -3.39 10.44 -8.10
N GLU A 49 -4.55 10.67 -8.71
CA GLU A 49 -5.77 9.84 -8.56
C GLU A 49 -5.55 8.37 -8.90
N LYS A 50 -4.60 8.05 -9.79
CA LYS A 50 -4.30 6.67 -10.19
C LYS A 50 -3.53 5.90 -9.13
N THR A 51 -2.72 6.59 -8.33
CA THR A 51 -1.79 5.97 -7.37
C THR A 51 -2.15 6.24 -5.91
N VAL A 52 -3.09 7.15 -5.65
CA VAL A 52 -3.55 7.48 -4.30
C VAL A 52 -4.06 6.24 -3.59
N ARG A 53 -3.86 6.17 -2.27
CA ARG A 53 -4.31 5.05 -1.46
C ARG A 53 -5.79 4.75 -1.70
N ALA A 54 -6.09 3.53 -2.14
CA ALA A 54 -7.47 3.05 -2.25
C ALA A 54 -8.07 2.88 -0.85
N ILE A 55 -9.09 3.69 -0.52
CA ILE A 55 -9.83 3.59 0.74
C ILE A 55 -11.11 2.77 0.48
N PRO A 56 -11.37 1.70 1.26
CA PRO A 56 -12.60 0.94 1.14
C PRO A 56 -13.78 1.72 1.71
N GLU A 57 -14.94 1.62 1.06
CA GLU A 57 -16.21 2.11 1.60
C GLU A 57 -16.76 1.07 2.59
N ILE A 58 -16.77 1.42 3.88
CA ILE A 58 -17.11 0.47 4.96
C ILE A 58 -18.55 -0.05 4.85
N SER A 59 -19.52 0.79 4.46
CA SER A 59 -20.93 0.40 4.33
C SER A 59 -21.13 -0.77 3.36
N LYS A 60 -20.43 -0.76 2.21
CA LYS A 60 -20.48 -1.83 1.20
C LYS A 60 -19.88 -3.16 1.68
N LEU A 61 -19.06 -3.14 2.73
CA LEU A 61 -18.49 -4.36 3.32
C LEU A 61 -19.45 -5.01 4.32
N GLN A 62 -20.27 -4.22 5.01
CA GLN A 62 -21.21 -4.72 6.02
C GLN A 62 -22.34 -5.53 5.38
N GLU A 63 -22.83 -5.11 4.21
CA GLU A 63 -23.90 -5.81 3.49
C GLU A 63 -23.46 -7.21 3.04
N ASN A 64 -22.25 -7.34 2.48
CA ASN A 64 -21.69 -8.63 2.02
C ASN A 64 -21.25 -9.57 3.16
N SER A 65 -21.08 -9.05 4.38
CA SER A 65 -20.71 -9.86 5.55
C SER A 65 -21.87 -10.74 6.04
N ASN A 66 -23.11 -10.34 5.75
CA ASN A 66 -24.31 -11.06 6.17
C ASN A 66 -24.74 -12.16 5.18
N GLU A 67 -24.18 -12.21 3.97
CA GLU A 67 -24.46 -13.25 2.96
C GLU A 67 -23.54 -14.49 3.10
N HIS A 68 -22.51 -14.41 3.95
CA HIS A 68 -21.56 -15.49 4.22
C HIS A 68 -21.69 -16.07 5.63
N ALA A 69 -22.77 -15.73 6.36
CA ALA A 69 -23.15 -16.32 7.64
C ALA A 69 -24.34 -17.28 7.44
#